data_AF-A0A663EM65-F1
#
_entry.id   AF-A0A663EM65-F1
#
_cell.length_a   1.000
_cell.length_b   1.000
_cell.length_c   1.000
_cell.angle_alpha   90.00
_cell.angle_beta   90.00
_cell.angle_gamma   90.00
#
_symmetry.space_group_name_H-M   'P 1'
#
loop_
_entity.id
_entity.type
_entity.pdbx_description
1 polymer ?
#
loop_
_entity_poly.entity_id
_entity_poly.type
_entity_poly.pdbx_seq_one_letter_code
_entity_poly.pdbx_strand_id
1 'polypeptide(L)'
;MFGNAAGSANWVLRRGLWGLMLVLSVAIYGSHAPLLTQCKVDGIIPFSSTSVVVLVELTKLVFSLLFLLTWDRELLGVAVSWHHIVPFALSALLYAANNNLVVHMQLFMDPSTYQVLSNLKIVTTALLYSLFLHQRLSMRKWLALLLLVAAGVSYSCGGLQDPGSPSKMQLHITLVGLLLISVYCLISGLSAVYTEAILKTQALPLSLQNLFLYFFGVLSTAVLWLSASPPWCLQGVVTGGCMHD
;
A
#
# COMPACT_ATOMS: atom_id res chain seq x y z
N MET A 1 -10.47 -46.17 -13.51
CA MET A 1 -11.30 -45.33 -12.61
C MET A 1 -10.51 -44.57 -11.53
N PHE A 2 -9.18 -44.45 -11.60
CA PHE A 2 -8.36 -43.77 -10.57
C PHE A 2 -7.95 -42.31 -10.87
N GLY A 3 -8.33 -41.75 -12.03
CA GLY A 3 -7.91 -40.40 -12.44
C GLY A 3 -8.66 -39.23 -11.76
N ASN A 4 -9.87 -39.44 -11.25
CA ASN A 4 -10.70 -38.34 -10.70
C ASN A 4 -10.44 -38.04 -9.21
N ALA A 5 -9.94 -39.02 -8.43
CA ALA A 5 -9.73 -38.83 -7.00
C ALA A 5 -8.53 -37.91 -6.72
N ALA A 6 -7.43 -38.06 -7.47
CA ALA A 6 -6.25 -37.21 -7.34
C ALA A 6 -6.52 -35.75 -7.77
N GLY A 7 -7.33 -35.55 -8.82
CA GLY A 7 -7.76 -34.21 -9.25
C GLY A 7 -8.64 -33.49 -8.24
N SER A 8 -9.59 -34.22 -7.62
CA SER A 8 -10.46 -33.68 -6.57
C SER A 8 -9.68 -33.36 -5.28
N ALA A 9 -8.80 -34.27 -4.83
CA ALA A 9 -7.96 -34.05 -3.65
C ALA A 9 -7.02 -32.84 -3.82
N ASN A 10 -6.38 -32.70 -4.99
CA ASN A 10 -5.53 -31.55 -5.29
C ASN A 10 -6.31 -30.23 -5.36
N TRP A 11 -7.57 -30.28 -5.81
CA TRP A 11 -8.43 -29.10 -5.86
C TRP A 11 -8.90 -28.67 -4.48
N VAL A 12 -9.29 -29.63 -3.61
CA VAL A 12 -9.67 -29.34 -2.22
C VAL A 12 -8.46 -28.82 -1.44
N LEU A 13 -7.29 -29.44 -1.60
CA LEU A 13 -6.04 -29.00 -0.98
C LEU A 13 -5.68 -27.58 -1.44
N ARG A 14 -5.75 -27.30 -2.75
CA ARG A 14 -5.52 -25.95 -3.28
C ARG A 14 -6.51 -24.95 -2.69
N ARG A 15 -7.81 -25.26 -2.66
CA ARG A 15 -8.81 -24.38 -2.02
C ARG A 15 -8.50 -24.12 -0.54
N GLY A 16 -8.09 -25.15 0.18
CA GLY A 16 -7.64 -25.03 1.57
C GLY A 16 -6.42 -24.10 1.70
N LEU A 17 -5.42 -24.27 0.86
CA LEU A 17 -4.23 -23.41 0.79
C LEU A 17 -4.59 -21.95 0.47
N TRP A 18 -5.44 -21.71 -0.54
CA TRP A 18 -5.92 -20.36 -0.88
C TRP A 18 -6.70 -19.73 0.28
N GLY A 19 -7.55 -20.51 0.95
CA GLY A 19 -8.27 -20.07 2.14
C GLY A 19 -7.31 -19.71 3.28
N LEU A 20 -6.32 -20.56 3.55
CA LEU A 20 -5.28 -20.31 4.55
C LEU A 20 -4.49 -19.04 4.24
N MET A 21 -4.04 -18.85 2.99
CA MET A 21 -3.33 -17.65 2.56
C MET A 21 -4.18 -16.38 2.77
N LEU A 22 -5.47 -16.44 2.46
CA LEU A 22 -6.39 -15.32 2.67
C LEU A 22 -6.51 -15.00 4.17
N VAL A 23 -6.79 -16.01 5.00
CA VAL A 23 -6.92 -15.83 6.46
C VAL A 23 -5.65 -15.24 7.07
N LEU A 24 -4.47 -15.77 6.70
CA LEU A 24 -3.19 -15.25 7.17
C LEU A 24 -2.96 -13.80 6.73
N SER A 25 -3.24 -13.47 5.46
CA SER A 25 -3.06 -12.10 4.96
C SER A 25 -3.98 -11.09 5.68
N VAL A 26 -5.23 -11.47 5.97
CA VAL A 26 -6.18 -10.64 6.71
C VAL A 26 -5.74 -10.50 8.17
N ALA A 27 -5.26 -11.56 8.80
CA ALA A 27 -4.75 -11.50 10.18
C ALA A 27 -3.52 -10.59 10.28
N ILE A 28 -2.56 -10.72 9.35
CA ILE A 28 -1.36 -9.88 9.29
C ILE A 28 -1.76 -8.41 9.06
N TYR A 29 -2.60 -8.14 8.06
CA TYR A 29 -3.05 -6.77 7.77
C TYR A 29 -3.88 -6.18 8.92
N GLY A 30 -4.73 -6.97 9.59
CA GLY A 30 -5.50 -6.51 10.75
C GLY A 30 -4.61 -6.21 11.97
N SER A 31 -3.52 -6.96 12.15
CA SER A 31 -2.61 -6.82 13.30
C SER A 31 -1.71 -5.57 13.26
N HIS A 32 -1.48 -4.98 12.08
CA HIS A 32 -0.48 -3.91 11.93
C HIS A 32 -0.81 -2.65 12.76
N ALA A 33 -2.09 -2.25 12.78
CA ALA A 33 -2.51 -1.01 13.46
C ALA A 33 -2.42 -1.12 15.00
N PRO A 34 -2.90 -2.20 15.64
CA PRO A 34 -2.65 -2.43 17.06
C PRO A 34 -1.16 -2.45 17.42
N LEU A 35 -0.33 -3.15 16.65
CA LEU A 35 1.12 -3.24 16.89
C LEU A 35 1.79 -1.86 16.81
N LEU A 36 1.45 -1.06 15.80
CA LEU A 36 1.92 0.33 15.68
C LEU A 36 1.50 1.20 16.86
N THR A 37 0.32 0.94 17.44
CA THR A 37 -0.19 1.69 18.59
C THR A 37 0.58 1.33 19.86
N GLN A 38 0.98 0.07 20.03
CA GLN A 38 1.82 -0.41 21.14
C GLN A 38 3.25 0.16 21.07
N CYS A 39 3.74 0.53 19.89
CA CYS A 39 5.06 1.15 19.70
C CYS A 39 5.09 2.65 20.06
N LYS A 40 3.96 3.26 20.45
CA LYS A 40 3.92 4.68 20.85
C LYS A 40 4.43 4.84 22.27
N VAL A 41 5.37 5.77 22.44
CA VAL A 41 5.85 6.22 23.76
C VAL A 41 5.30 7.63 23.95
N ASP A 42 4.55 7.86 25.03
CA ASP A 42 3.90 9.16 25.33
C ASP A 42 2.98 9.70 24.22
N GLY A 43 2.33 8.80 23.48
CA GLY A 43 1.43 9.15 22.36
C GLY A 43 2.15 9.55 21.07
N ILE A 44 3.48 9.61 21.07
CA ILE A 44 4.33 9.96 19.93
C ILE A 44 4.98 8.70 19.37
N ILE A 45 5.10 8.61 18.05
CA ILE A 45 5.83 7.53 17.38
C ILE A 45 7.30 7.97 17.30
N PRO A 46 8.25 7.32 17.99
CA PRO A 46 9.64 7.77 18.06
C PRO A 46 10.45 7.47 16.78
N PHE A 47 9.84 6.84 15.78
CA PHE A 47 10.50 6.41 14.54
C PHE A 47 9.97 7.19 13.33
N SER A 48 10.86 7.52 12.39
CA SER A 48 10.46 8.10 11.10
C SER A 48 9.73 7.08 10.23
N SER A 49 8.57 7.46 9.69
CA SER A 49 7.78 6.59 8.80
C SER A 49 8.58 6.13 7.57
N THR A 50 9.47 6.97 7.06
CA THR A 50 10.28 6.67 5.87
C THR A 50 11.28 5.55 6.15
N SER A 51 11.88 5.52 7.35
CA SER A 51 12.83 4.47 7.75
C SER A 51 12.16 3.10 7.90
N VAL A 52 10.93 3.07 8.42
CA VAL A 52 10.14 1.83 8.51
C VAL A 52 9.85 1.27 7.12
N VAL A 53 9.50 2.12 6.15
CA VAL A 53 9.24 1.69 4.77
C VAL A 53 10.51 1.13 4.12
N VAL A 54 11.68 1.77 4.32
CA VAL A 54 12.96 1.24 3.83
C VAL A 54 13.26 -0.14 4.41
N LEU A 55 13.09 -0.33 5.73
CA LEU A 55 13.32 -1.62 6.38
C LEU A 55 12.37 -2.71 5.88
N VAL A 56 11.11 -2.38 5.63
CA VAL A 56 10.12 -3.32 5.08
C VAL A 56 10.50 -3.74 3.66
N GLU A 57 10.87 -2.80 2.79
CA GLU A 57 11.30 -3.11 1.42
C GLU A 57 12.62 -3.91 1.40
N LEU A 58 13.57 -3.58 2.28
CA LEU A 58 14.82 -4.33 2.42
C LEU A 58 14.55 -5.76 2.89
N THR A 59 13.65 -5.94 3.86
CA THR A 59 13.26 -7.25 4.37
C THR A 59 12.64 -8.10 3.25
N LYS A 60 11.71 -7.54 2.47
CA LYS A 60 11.12 -8.22 1.29
C LYS A 60 12.19 -8.61 0.27
N LEU A 61 13.15 -7.72 0.01
CA LEU A 61 14.26 -7.98 -0.91
C LEU A 61 15.12 -9.15 -0.42
N VAL A 62 15.49 -9.18 0.87
CA VAL A 62 16.27 -10.27 1.46
C VAL A 62 15.51 -11.59 1.37
N PHE A 63 14.22 -11.61 1.73
CA PHE A 63 13.40 -12.84 1.60
C PHE A 63 13.29 -13.31 0.15
N SER A 64 13.08 -12.40 -0.80
CA SER A 64 13.03 -12.73 -2.24
C SER A 64 14.36 -13.29 -2.73
N LEU A 65 15.48 -12.69 -2.32
CA LEU A 65 16.81 -13.15 -2.68
C LEU A 65 17.13 -14.52 -2.07
N LEU A 66 16.79 -14.76 -0.80
CA LEU A 66 16.95 -16.06 -0.15
C LEU A 66 16.11 -17.13 -0.84
N PHE A 67 14.87 -16.81 -1.21
CA PHE A 67 14.00 -17.71 -1.96
C PHE A 67 14.62 -18.07 -3.32
N LEU A 68 15.11 -17.07 -4.06
CA LEU A 68 15.76 -17.28 -5.35
C LEU A 68 17.06 -18.11 -5.21
N LEU A 69 17.87 -17.83 -4.18
CA LEU A 69 19.11 -18.55 -3.91
C LEU A 69 18.86 -19.98 -3.42
N THR A 70 17.73 -20.29 -2.82
CA THR A 70 17.45 -21.64 -2.32
C THR A 70 16.78 -22.51 -3.38
N TRP A 71 15.89 -21.94 -4.20
CA TRP A 71 15.03 -22.72 -5.09
C TRP A 71 15.35 -22.56 -6.58
N ASP A 72 15.86 -21.39 -6.98
CA ASP A 72 15.81 -20.91 -8.36
C ASP A 72 17.18 -20.34 -8.82
N ARG A 73 18.30 -20.89 -8.33
CA ARG A 73 19.65 -20.33 -8.57
C ARG A 73 19.98 -20.17 -10.06
N GLU A 74 19.46 -21.05 -10.91
CA GLU A 74 19.70 -21.03 -12.36
C GLU A 74 19.16 -19.74 -13.02
N LEU A 75 18.19 -19.07 -12.39
CA LEU A 75 17.57 -17.85 -12.91
C LEU A 75 18.42 -16.58 -12.66
N LEU A 76 19.42 -16.63 -11.78
CA LEU A 76 20.33 -15.50 -11.52
C LEU A 76 21.24 -15.18 -12.71
N GLY A 77 21.55 -16.16 -13.56
CA GLY A 77 22.41 -16.00 -14.72
C GLY A 77 21.70 -15.54 -16.00
N VAL A 78 20.37 -15.40 -15.96
CA VAL A 78 19.58 -15.03 -17.14
C VAL A 78 19.75 -13.55 -17.42
N ALA A 79 20.37 -13.22 -18.55
CA ALA A 79 20.48 -11.84 -19.03
C ALA A 79 19.08 -11.34 -19.45
N VAL A 80 18.48 -10.50 -18.62
CA VAL A 80 17.17 -9.89 -18.89
C VAL A 80 17.37 -8.56 -19.62
N SER A 81 16.65 -8.35 -20.72
CA SER A 81 16.68 -7.07 -21.45
C SER A 81 16.05 -5.94 -20.63
N TRP A 82 16.66 -4.76 -20.68
CA TRP A 82 16.23 -3.54 -19.98
C TRP A 82 14.75 -3.19 -20.19
N HIS A 83 14.17 -3.51 -21.35
CA HIS A 83 12.75 -3.28 -21.63
C HIS A 83 11.80 -4.00 -20.66
N HIS A 84 12.20 -5.15 -20.13
CA HIS A 84 11.41 -5.88 -19.15
C HIS A 84 11.64 -5.36 -17.72
N ILE A 85 12.76 -4.67 -17.48
CA ILE A 85 13.19 -4.17 -16.17
C ILE A 85 12.56 -2.81 -15.85
N VAL A 86 12.50 -1.91 -16.83
CA VAL A 86 11.97 -0.54 -16.68
C VAL A 86 10.54 -0.49 -16.11
N PRO A 87 9.59 -1.36 -16.51
CA PRO A 87 8.24 -1.37 -15.93
C PRO A 87 8.23 -1.63 -14.41
N PHE A 88 9.14 -2.46 -13.90
CA PHE A 88 9.27 -2.72 -12.45
C PHE A 88 9.76 -1.49 -11.70
N ALA A 89 10.66 -0.69 -12.31
CA ALA A 89 11.08 0.58 -11.73
C ALA A 89 9.94 1.59 -11.63
N LEU A 90 9.08 1.67 -12.66
CA LEU A 90 7.90 2.54 -12.63
C LEU A 90 6.88 2.08 -11.57
N SER A 91 6.64 0.76 -11.46
CA SER A 91 5.77 0.19 -10.43
C SER A 91 6.30 0.50 -9.02
N ALA A 92 7.60 0.32 -8.79
CA ALA A 92 8.26 0.65 -7.53
C ALA A 92 8.16 2.14 -7.18
N LEU A 93 8.33 3.03 -8.16
CA LEU A 93 8.19 4.47 -7.97
C LEU A 93 6.75 4.85 -7.58
N LEU A 94 5.74 4.26 -8.23
CA LEU A 94 4.33 4.48 -7.90
C LEU A 94 4.00 3.99 -6.48
N TYR A 95 4.56 2.87 -6.03
CA TYR A 95 4.42 2.41 -4.65
C TYR A 95 5.13 3.32 -3.65
N ALA A 96 6.34 3.80 -3.98
CA ALA A 96 7.05 4.74 -3.14
C ALA A 96 6.26 6.06 -3.01
N ALA A 97 5.71 6.57 -4.11
CA ALA A 97 4.85 7.75 -4.10
C ALA A 97 3.60 7.53 -3.25
N ASN A 98 2.92 6.39 -3.41
CA ASN A 98 1.77 6.01 -2.59
C ASN A 98 2.12 6.04 -1.10
N ASN A 99 3.18 5.36 -0.69
CA ASN A 99 3.62 5.28 0.70
C ASN A 99 3.93 6.67 1.29
N ASN A 100 4.58 7.56 0.53
CA ASN A 100 4.86 8.92 1.00
C ASN A 100 3.59 9.76 1.08
N LEU A 101 2.67 9.58 0.14
CA LEU A 101 1.42 10.30 0.12
C LEU A 101 0.56 9.94 1.33
N VAL A 102 0.55 8.66 1.77
CA VAL A 102 -0.09 8.25 3.04
C VAL A 102 0.42 9.08 4.22
N VAL A 103 1.75 9.22 4.35
CA VAL A 103 2.37 9.98 5.44
C VAL A 103 2.01 11.46 5.33
N HIS A 104 2.05 12.01 4.12
CA HIS A 104 1.66 13.40 3.87
C HIS A 104 0.19 13.66 4.22
N MET A 105 -0.72 12.74 3.91
CA MET A 105 -2.15 12.85 4.26
C MET A 105 -2.37 12.95 5.77
N GLN A 106 -1.57 12.21 6.56
CA GLN A 106 -1.68 12.23 8.02
C GLN A 106 -1.29 13.58 8.64
N LEU A 107 -0.64 14.48 7.89
CA LEU A 107 -0.36 15.85 8.33
C LEU A 107 -1.58 16.77 8.20
N PHE A 108 -2.51 16.47 7.29
CA PHE A 108 -3.70 17.29 7.01
C PHE A 108 -5.00 16.67 7.54
N MET A 109 -4.98 15.39 7.91
CA MET A 109 -6.18 14.64 8.25
C MET A 109 -5.92 13.65 9.38
N ASP A 110 -6.86 13.57 10.32
CA ASP A 110 -6.80 12.62 11.43
C ASP A 110 -6.81 11.16 10.92
N PRO A 111 -6.13 10.23 11.61
CA PRO A 111 -6.01 8.83 11.19
C PRO A 111 -7.36 8.11 10.98
N SER A 112 -8.38 8.44 11.78
CA SER A 112 -9.73 7.87 11.68
C SER A 112 -10.44 8.28 10.37
N THR A 113 -10.42 9.57 10.05
CA THR A 113 -10.99 10.13 8.83
C THR A 113 -10.25 9.61 7.60
N TYR A 114 -8.91 9.59 7.66
CA TYR A 114 -8.08 9.02 6.60
C TYR A 114 -8.43 7.56 6.33
N GLN A 115 -8.59 6.73 7.38
CA GLN A 115 -8.89 5.32 7.20
C GLN A 115 -10.23 5.08 6.51
N VAL A 116 -11.26 5.84 6.88
CA VAL A 116 -12.58 5.70 6.23
C VAL A 116 -12.54 6.18 4.79
N LEU A 117 -11.95 7.34 4.52
CA LEU A 117 -11.84 7.85 3.15
C LEU A 117 -10.89 7.01 2.29
N SER A 118 -9.89 6.36 2.87
CA SER A 118 -9.00 5.45 2.14
C SER A 118 -9.74 4.22 1.60
N ASN A 119 -10.93 3.87 2.11
CA ASN A 119 -11.74 2.79 1.55
C ASN A 119 -12.20 3.09 0.11
N LEU A 120 -12.27 4.36 -0.30
CA LEU A 120 -12.54 4.73 -1.70
C LEU A 120 -11.49 4.15 -2.66
N LYS A 121 -10.26 3.87 -2.18
CA LYS A 121 -9.23 3.21 -2.99
C LYS A 121 -9.70 1.88 -3.57
N ILE A 122 -10.59 1.15 -2.87
CA ILE A 122 -11.13 -0.13 -3.34
C ILE A 122 -11.95 0.09 -4.62
N VAL A 123 -12.75 1.15 -4.65
CA VAL A 123 -13.57 1.55 -5.80
C VAL A 123 -12.66 1.97 -6.95
N THR A 124 -11.71 2.86 -6.69
CA THR A 124 -10.78 3.35 -7.70
C THR A 124 -9.95 2.22 -8.28
N THR A 125 -9.45 1.29 -7.44
CA THR A 125 -8.72 0.10 -7.89
C THR A 125 -9.59 -0.80 -8.75
N ALA A 126 -10.85 -1.06 -8.34
CA ALA A 126 -11.76 -1.90 -9.12
C ALA A 126 -12.09 -1.29 -10.49
N LEU A 127 -12.27 0.04 -10.56
CA LEU A 127 -12.48 0.76 -11.81
C LEU A 127 -11.24 0.69 -12.71
N LEU A 128 -10.07 1.01 -12.17
CA LEU A 128 -8.80 0.92 -12.91
C LEU A 128 -8.51 -0.51 -13.36
N TYR A 129 -8.83 -1.50 -12.54
CA TYR A 129 -8.69 -2.91 -12.90
C TYR A 129 -9.61 -3.31 -14.06
N SER A 130 -10.85 -2.82 -14.06
CA SER A 130 -11.78 -3.03 -15.17
C SER A 130 -11.29 -2.35 -16.46
N LEU A 131 -10.71 -1.16 -16.36
CA LEU A 131 -10.19 -0.39 -17.50
C LEU A 131 -8.91 -1.00 -18.08
N PHE A 132 -7.90 -1.31 -17.25
CA PHE A 132 -6.60 -1.79 -17.71
C PHE A 132 -6.59 -3.28 -18.07
N LEU A 133 -7.35 -4.13 -17.35
CA LEU A 133 -7.39 -5.57 -17.63
C LEU A 133 -8.64 -5.99 -18.44
N HIS A 134 -9.43 -5.03 -18.94
CA HIS A 134 -10.64 -5.25 -19.75
C HIS A 134 -11.64 -6.27 -19.13
N GLN A 135 -11.66 -6.39 -17.82
CA GLN A 135 -12.55 -7.30 -17.10
C GLN A 135 -13.91 -6.66 -16.88
N ARG A 136 -15.00 -7.34 -17.26
CA ARG A 136 -16.37 -6.85 -17.03
C ARG A 136 -16.77 -7.04 -15.56
N LEU A 137 -17.12 -5.94 -14.89
CA LEU A 137 -17.67 -5.97 -13.54
C LEU A 137 -19.16 -6.37 -13.57
N SER A 138 -19.52 -7.39 -12.79
CA SER A 138 -20.92 -7.81 -12.59
C SER A 138 -21.72 -6.75 -11.82
N MET A 139 -23.03 -6.67 -12.05
CA MET A 139 -23.94 -5.76 -11.33
C MET A 139 -23.84 -5.88 -9.80
N ARG A 140 -23.59 -7.08 -9.27
CA ARG A 140 -23.39 -7.27 -7.81
C ARG A 140 -22.12 -6.59 -7.30
N LYS A 141 -21.06 -6.58 -8.11
CA LYS A 141 -19.80 -5.88 -7.78
C LYS A 141 -20.02 -4.37 -7.81
N TRP A 142 -20.77 -3.85 -8.79
CA TRP A 142 -21.15 -2.44 -8.85
C TRP A 142 -21.97 -1.98 -7.64
N LEU A 143 -22.95 -2.78 -7.21
CA LEU A 143 -23.73 -2.47 -6.00
C LEU A 143 -22.85 -2.44 -4.74
N ALA A 144 -21.92 -3.38 -4.59
CA ALA A 144 -20.97 -3.37 -3.47
C ALA A 144 -20.06 -2.13 -3.48
N LEU A 145 -19.63 -1.67 -4.67
CA LEU A 145 -18.85 -0.44 -4.82
C LEU A 145 -19.65 0.80 -4.45
N LEU A 146 -20.90 0.91 -4.92
CA LEU A 146 -21.79 2.03 -4.58
C LEU A 146 -22.07 2.09 -3.07
N LEU A 147 -22.32 0.93 -2.44
CA LEU A 147 -22.55 0.85 -1.01
C LEU A 147 -21.31 1.30 -0.21
N LEU A 148 -20.11 0.94 -0.67
CA LEU A 148 -18.86 1.35 -0.04
C LEU A 148 -18.63 2.87 -0.14
N VAL A 149 -18.93 3.48 -1.30
CA VAL A 149 -18.88 4.94 -1.47
C VAL A 149 -19.90 5.63 -0.56
N ALA A 150 -21.15 5.14 -0.54
CA ALA A 150 -22.20 5.70 0.29
C ALA A 150 -21.82 5.67 1.78
N ALA A 151 -21.31 4.54 2.28
CA ALA A 151 -20.85 4.41 3.66
C ALA A 151 -19.70 5.38 4.00
N GLY A 152 -18.72 5.53 3.11
CA GLY A 152 -17.60 6.46 3.30
C GLY A 152 -18.03 7.93 3.32
N VAL A 153 -18.95 8.32 2.43
CA VAL A 153 -19.51 9.67 2.37
C VAL A 153 -20.40 9.97 3.56
N SER A 154 -21.28 9.04 3.96
CA SER A 154 -22.15 9.21 5.14
C SER A 154 -21.36 9.38 6.42
N TYR A 155 -20.25 8.64 6.61
CA TYR A 155 -19.36 8.82 7.75
C TYR A 155 -18.68 10.19 7.74
N SER A 156 -18.22 10.63 6.58
CA SER A 156 -17.57 11.94 6.40
C SER A 156 -18.55 13.11 6.67
N CYS A 157 -19.81 12.98 6.25
CA CYS A 157 -20.85 13.96 6.53
C CYS A 157 -21.37 13.90 7.97
N GLY A 158 -21.35 12.73 8.62
CA GLY A 158 -21.78 12.55 10.01
C GLY A 158 -20.89 13.28 11.03
N GLY A 159 -19.62 13.54 10.68
CA GLY A 159 -18.72 14.37 11.48
C GLY A 159 -18.98 15.88 11.40
N LEU A 160 -19.90 16.35 10.53
CA LEU A 160 -20.22 17.77 10.35
C LEU A 160 -21.41 18.26 11.20
N GLN A 161 -22.00 17.38 12.02
CA GLN A 161 -23.26 17.65 12.72
C GLN A 161 -23.09 17.57 14.24
N ASP A 162 -22.36 18.52 14.82
CA ASP A 162 -22.43 18.78 16.27
C ASP A 162 -22.38 20.29 16.55
N PRO A 163 -23.52 20.99 16.65
CA PRO A 163 -23.58 22.44 16.84
C PRO A 163 -23.30 22.93 18.27
N GLY A 164 -22.74 22.12 19.18
CA GLY A 164 -22.86 22.38 20.62
C GLY A 164 -21.68 22.10 21.57
N SER A 165 -20.48 21.74 21.12
CA SER A 165 -19.36 21.43 22.03
C SER A 165 -18.05 22.15 21.69
N PRO A 166 -17.38 22.82 22.64
CA PRO A 166 -16.10 23.51 22.42
C PRO A 166 -14.91 22.54 22.54
N SER A 167 -15.04 21.31 22.01
CA SER A 167 -13.95 20.35 21.94
C SER A 167 -13.51 20.18 20.49
N LYS A 168 -12.24 20.50 20.26
CA LYS A 168 -11.55 20.54 18.96
C LYS A 168 -11.53 19.15 18.31
N MET A 169 -12.52 18.85 17.47
CA MET A 169 -12.36 17.91 16.36
C MET A 169 -13.17 18.41 15.18
N GLN A 170 -12.90 19.66 14.77
CA GLN A 170 -13.42 20.17 13.51
C GLN A 170 -12.72 19.42 12.39
N LEU A 171 -13.43 18.44 11.85
CA LEU A 171 -13.10 17.73 10.62
C LEU A 171 -13.13 18.77 9.48
N HIS A 172 -12.03 19.49 9.30
CA HIS A 172 -11.79 20.31 8.12
C HIS A 172 -11.58 19.36 6.94
N ILE A 173 -12.67 18.84 6.36
CA ILE A 173 -12.64 18.44 4.93
C ILE A 173 -12.55 19.75 4.16
N THR A 174 -11.35 20.35 4.14
CA THR A 174 -11.01 21.36 3.15
C THR A 174 -11.08 20.67 1.79
N LEU A 175 -11.56 21.38 0.76
CA LEU A 175 -11.57 20.90 -0.63
C LEU A 175 -10.21 20.29 -1.04
N VAL A 176 -9.13 20.87 -0.50
CA VAL A 176 -7.74 20.38 -0.62
C VAL A 176 -7.60 18.95 -0.12
N GLY A 177 -8.10 18.59 1.07
CA GLY A 177 -8.04 17.24 1.62
C GLY A 177 -8.85 16.21 0.82
N LEU A 178 -10.01 16.62 0.29
CA LEU A 178 -10.80 15.78 -0.62
C LEU A 178 -10.08 15.52 -1.95
N LEU A 179 -9.44 16.56 -2.50
CA LEU A 179 -8.63 16.43 -3.72
C LEU A 179 -7.41 15.54 -3.46
N LEU A 180 -6.73 15.75 -2.33
CA LEU A 180 -5.58 14.96 -1.90
C LEU A 180 -5.94 13.47 -1.76
N ILE A 181 -7.06 13.13 -1.07
CA ILE A 181 -7.47 11.72 -0.94
C ILE A 181 -7.88 11.11 -2.28
N SER A 182 -8.47 11.90 -3.18
CA SER A 182 -8.84 11.43 -4.52
C SER A 182 -7.61 11.07 -5.33
N VAL A 183 -6.59 11.94 -5.33
CA VAL A 183 -5.28 11.69 -5.96
C VAL A 183 -4.62 10.47 -5.33
N TYR A 184 -4.66 10.34 -4.01
CA TYR A 184 -4.14 9.17 -3.30
C TYR A 184 -4.82 7.87 -3.74
N CYS A 185 -6.15 7.83 -3.79
CA CYS A 185 -6.89 6.65 -4.21
C CYS A 185 -6.58 6.27 -5.66
N LEU A 186 -6.38 7.26 -6.54
CA LEU A 186 -5.98 7.05 -7.94
C LEU A 186 -4.57 6.48 -8.06
N ILE A 187 -3.59 7.09 -7.41
CA ILE A 187 -2.20 6.59 -7.42
C ILE A 187 -2.14 5.19 -6.82
N SER A 188 -2.86 4.95 -5.72
CA SER A 188 -2.92 3.64 -5.09
C SER A 188 -3.57 2.57 -5.95
N GLY A 189 -4.66 2.90 -6.63
CA GLY A 189 -5.29 1.96 -7.55
C GLY A 189 -4.42 1.71 -8.78
N LEU A 190 -3.78 2.76 -9.31
CA LEU A 190 -2.91 2.66 -10.48
C LEU A 190 -1.67 1.81 -10.16
N SER A 191 -1.02 2.04 -9.02
CA SER A 191 0.15 1.25 -8.61
C SER A 191 -0.20 -0.24 -8.48
N ALA A 192 -1.33 -0.56 -7.85
CA ALA A 192 -1.79 -1.94 -7.67
C ALA A 192 -2.07 -2.62 -9.02
N VAL A 193 -2.88 -1.99 -9.86
CA VAL A 193 -3.30 -2.56 -11.16
C VAL A 193 -2.13 -2.65 -12.13
N TYR A 194 -1.25 -1.65 -12.16
CA TYR A 194 -0.06 -1.65 -13.01
C TYR A 194 0.91 -2.76 -12.62
N THR A 195 1.12 -2.97 -11.32
CA THR A 195 1.98 -4.06 -10.83
C THR A 195 1.40 -5.42 -11.22
N GLU A 196 0.10 -5.62 -11.04
CA GLU A 196 -0.55 -6.86 -11.43
C GLU A 196 -0.50 -7.09 -12.95
N ALA A 197 -0.66 -6.03 -13.75
CA ALA A 197 -0.53 -6.10 -15.20
C ALA A 197 0.89 -6.54 -15.61
N ILE A 198 1.94 -5.93 -15.05
CA ILE A 198 3.33 -6.34 -15.31
C ILE A 198 3.53 -7.80 -14.91
N LEU A 199 3.11 -8.18 -13.69
CA LEU A 199 3.30 -9.55 -13.18
C LEU A 199 2.65 -10.61 -14.09
N LYS A 200 1.54 -10.27 -14.75
CA LYS A 200 0.81 -11.17 -15.66
C LYS A 200 1.31 -11.14 -17.10
N THR A 201 1.84 -10.01 -17.57
CA THR A 201 2.29 -9.86 -18.97
C THR A 201 3.71 -10.38 -19.18
N GLN A 202 4.55 -10.37 -18.14
CA GLN A 202 5.94 -10.80 -18.24
C GLN A 202 6.06 -12.33 -18.24
N ALA A 203 6.85 -12.89 -19.16
CA ALA A 203 7.15 -14.32 -19.22
C ALA A 203 8.22 -14.79 -18.21
N LEU A 204 8.64 -13.89 -17.31
CA LEU A 204 9.68 -14.16 -16.32
C LEU A 204 9.10 -14.93 -15.12
N PRO A 205 9.90 -15.75 -14.42
CA PRO A 205 9.45 -16.42 -13.21
C PRO A 205 9.16 -15.40 -12.09
N LEU A 206 8.14 -15.70 -11.28
CA LEU A 206 7.62 -14.77 -10.27
C LEU A 206 8.69 -14.35 -9.23
N SER A 207 9.61 -15.26 -8.89
CA SER A 207 10.74 -15.00 -7.98
C SER A 207 11.64 -13.88 -8.51
N LEU A 208 12.00 -13.94 -9.79
CA LEU A 208 12.82 -12.93 -10.44
C LEU A 208 12.08 -11.60 -10.63
N GLN A 209 10.78 -11.65 -10.96
CA GLN A 209 9.94 -10.45 -11.06
C GLN A 209 9.84 -9.71 -9.71
N ASN A 210 9.62 -10.46 -8.62
CA ASN A 210 9.58 -9.91 -7.26
C ASN A 210 10.95 -9.34 -6.85
N LEU A 211 12.06 -9.98 -7.23
CA LEU A 211 13.40 -9.45 -6.99
C LEU A 211 13.59 -8.08 -7.64
N PHE A 212 13.27 -7.92 -8.92
CA PHE A 212 13.38 -6.62 -9.60
C PHE A 212 12.47 -5.57 -8.96
N LEU A 213 11.23 -5.93 -8.66
CA LEU A 213 10.27 -5.04 -8.03
C LEU A 213 10.79 -4.51 -6.67
N TYR A 214 11.27 -5.39 -5.80
CA TYR A 214 11.78 -4.99 -4.48
C TYR A 214 13.12 -4.27 -4.58
N PHE A 215 13.99 -4.64 -5.53
CA PHE A 215 15.25 -3.93 -5.77
C PHE A 215 15.00 -2.46 -6.12
N PHE A 216 14.12 -2.18 -7.09
CA PHE A 216 13.74 -0.80 -7.41
C PHE A 216 12.93 -0.14 -6.30
N GLY A 217 12.17 -0.90 -5.52
CA GLY A 217 11.43 -0.40 -4.35
C GLY A 217 12.36 0.14 -3.26
N VAL A 218 13.40 -0.64 -2.92
CA VAL A 218 14.46 -0.21 -2.00
C VAL A 218 15.17 1.02 -2.56
N LEU A 219 15.57 1.00 -3.84
CA LEU A 219 16.26 2.14 -4.45
C LEU A 219 15.42 3.42 -4.39
N SER A 220 14.15 3.35 -4.81
CA SER A 220 13.26 4.51 -4.82
C SER A 220 13.00 5.05 -3.42
N THR A 221 12.77 4.15 -2.45
CA THR A 221 12.52 4.56 -1.05
C THR A 221 13.78 5.09 -0.38
N ALA A 222 14.96 4.52 -0.67
CA ALA A 222 16.24 4.99 -0.16
C ALA A 222 16.60 6.37 -0.70
N VAL A 223 16.38 6.62 -2.00
CA VAL A 223 16.55 7.95 -2.60
C VAL A 223 15.63 8.96 -1.92
N LEU A 224 14.37 8.61 -1.69
CA LEU A 224 13.44 9.50 -0.98
C LEU A 224 13.88 9.77 0.46
N TRP A 225 14.34 8.74 1.18
CA TRP A 225 14.89 8.89 2.53
C TRP A 225 16.13 9.79 2.57
N LEU A 226 17.04 9.67 1.60
CA LEU A 226 18.23 10.54 1.48
C LEU A 226 17.85 11.98 1.10
N SER A 227 16.82 12.15 0.27
CA SER A 227 16.34 13.47 -0.15
C SER A 227 15.53 14.20 0.93
N ALA A 228 14.91 13.44 1.83
CA ALA A 228 14.27 13.97 3.03
C ALA A 228 15.39 14.46 3.95
N SER A 229 15.59 15.78 3.97
CA SER A 229 16.56 16.44 4.85
C SER A 229 16.43 15.89 6.28
N PRO A 230 17.55 15.76 7.01
CA PRO A 230 17.51 15.12 8.31
C PRO A 230 16.54 15.83 9.27
N PRO A 231 15.84 15.07 10.15
CA PRO A 231 14.74 15.56 10.98
C PRO A 231 15.11 16.72 11.93
N TRP A 232 16.39 17.05 12.11
CA TRP A 232 16.81 18.22 12.88
C TRP A 232 16.51 19.57 12.20
N CYS A 233 16.30 19.62 10.88
CA CYS A 233 15.95 20.87 10.19
C CYS A 233 14.51 21.34 10.44
N LEU A 234 13.56 20.42 10.65
CA LEU A 234 12.15 20.76 10.84
C LEU A 234 11.80 21.00 12.32
N GLN A 235 12.51 20.36 13.26
CA GLN A 235 12.40 20.70 14.67
C GLN A 235 12.77 22.17 14.92
N GLY A 236 13.82 22.69 14.27
CA GLY A 236 14.28 24.08 14.44
C GLY A 236 13.36 25.18 13.89
N VAL A 237 12.39 24.84 13.03
CA VAL A 237 11.41 25.81 12.50
C VAL A 237 10.12 25.84 13.33
N VAL A 238 9.77 24.73 13.99
CA VAL A 238 8.57 24.64 14.84
C VAL A 238 8.87 25.07 16.28
N THR A 239 10.08 24.81 16.79
CA THR A 239 10.54 25.37 18.07
C THR A 239 11.25 26.69 17.82
N GLY A 240 10.48 27.77 17.74
CA GLY A 240 10.98 29.15 17.86
C GLY A 240 11.57 29.39 19.25
N GLY A 241 12.74 28.81 19.50
CA GLY A 241 13.53 28.95 20.71
C GLY A 241 14.98 29.11 20.34
N CYS A 242 15.33 30.31 19.86
CA CYS A 242 16.73 30.75 19.84
C CYS A 242 17.24 30.75 21.27
N MET A 243 18.04 29.75 21.60
CA MET A 243 18.95 29.76 22.72
C MET A 243 20.15 30.61 22.28
N HIS A 244 20.31 31.79 22.86
CA HIS A 244 21.56 32.53 22.85
C HIS A 244 21.91 32.84 24.30
N ASP A 245 23.07 32.29 24.69
CA ASP A 245 24.04 32.68 25.73
C ASP A 245 23.60 33.69 26.82
#